data_AF-A0A2W4Y0T4-F1
#
_entry.id   AF-A0A2W4Y0T4-F1
#
_cell.length_a   1.000
_cell.length_b   1.000
_cell.length_c   1.000
_cell.angle_alpha   90.00
_cell.angle_beta   90.00
_cell.angle_gamma   90.00
#
_symmetry.space_group_name_H-M   'P 1'
#
loop_
_entity.id
_entity.type
_entity.pdbx_description
1 polymer ?
#
loop_
_entity_poly.entity_id
_entity_poly.type
_entity_poly.pdbx_seq_one_letter_code
_entity_poly.pdbx_strand_id
1 'polypeptide(L)' 'MDLPMYCIVGRRPVKLIATETGGTDVLAYNWETGEFQREMSYLTTVLMGEGEVDYVSEQEFNSFVTQLQNKK' A
#
# COMPACT_ATOMS: atom_id res chain seq x y z
N MET A 1 -2.85 8.38 -13.87
CA MET A 1 -2.79 7.36 -12.80
C MET A 1 -3.86 7.76 -11.82
N ASP A 2 -4.88 6.91 -11.64
CA ASP A 2 -5.97 7.22 -10.73
C ASP A 2 -5.57 6.81 -9.32
N LEU A 3 -5.74 7.73 -8.37
CA LEU A 3 -5.52 7.51 -6.95
C LEU A 3 -6.88 7.49 -6.23
N PRO A 4 -7.05 6.67 -5.17
CA PRO A 4 -6.02 5.84 -4.55
C PRO A 4 -5.69 4.58 -5.34
N MET A 5 -4.43 4.16 -5.28
CA MET A 5 -3.94 2.90 -5.84
C MET A 5 -3.60 1.94 -4.71
N TYR A 6 -4.03 0.69 -4.83
CA TYR A 6 -3.85 -0.35 -3.82
C TYR A 6 -2.99 -1.48 -4.38
N CYS A 7 -2.00 -1.90 -3.60
CA CYS A 7 -1.08 -2.95 -3.99
C CYS A 7 -0.59 -3.77 -2.81
N ILE A 8 -0.18 -5.01 -3.08
CA ILE A 8 0.52 -5.88 -2.15
C ILE A 8 1.94 -6.06 -2.68
N VAL A 9 2.93 -5.55 -1.95
CA VAL A 9 4.34 -5.70 -2.28
C VAL A 9 4.90 -6.89 -1.49
N GLY A 10 5.03 -8.03 -2.16
CA GLY A 10 5.33 -9.35 -1.57
C GLY A 10 4.24 -9.78 -0.58
N ARG A 11 4.32 -9.32 0.67
CA ARG A 11 3.31 -9.56 1.73
C ARG A 11 2.86 -8.31 2.46
N ARG A 12 3.32 -7.14 2.00
CA ARG A 12 3.06 -5.86 2.64
C ARG A 12 1.98 -5.11 1.88
N PRO A 13 0.84 -4.79 2.51
CA PRO A 13 -0.11 -3.85 1.93
C PRO A 13 0.54 -2.47 1.78
N VAL A 14 0.50 -1.93 0.57
CA VAL A 14 0.96 -0.58 0.22
C VAL A 14 -0.15 0.13 -0.55
N LYS A 15 -0.40 1.40 -0.23
CA LYS A 15 -1.36 2.23 -0.97
C LYS A 15 -0.76 3.58 -1.30
N LEU A 16 -1.06 4.08 -2.49
CA LEU A 16 -0.71 5.42 -2.92
C LEU A 16 -1.95 6.28 -2.83
N ILE A 17 -1.81 7.46 -2.24
CA ILE A 17 -2.88 8.44 -2.07
C ILE A 17 -2.47 9.80 -2.61
N ALA A 18 -3.43 10.58 -3.09
CA ALA A 18 -3.16 11.97 -3.46
C ALA A 18 -2.95 12.81 -2.19
N THR A 19 -1.98 13.71 -2.21
CA THR A 19 -1.81 14.70 -1.15
C THR A 19 -2.66 15.94 -1.44
N GLU A 20 -3.01 16.70 -0.41
CA GLU A 20 -3.77 17.96 -0.56
C GLU A 20 -3.06 18.99 -1.45
N THR A 21 -1.74 18.90 -1.56
CA THR A 21 -0.89 19.77 -2.40
C THR A 21 -0.76 19.30 -3.85
N GLY A 22 -1.48 18.24 -4.25
CA GLY A 22 -1.43 17.67 -5.60
C GLY A 22 -0.27 16.70 -5.84
N GLY A 23 0.41 16.26 -4.79
CA GLY A 23 1.45 15.23 -4.83
C GLY A 23 0.89 13.82 -4.60
N THR A 24 1.79 12.87 -4.39
CA THR A 24 1.45 11.47 -4.08
C THR A 24 2.23 11.03 -2.85
N ASP A 25 1.50 10.51 -1.86
CA ASP A 25 2.08 9.87 -0.69
C ASP A 25 1.92 8.36 -0.80
N VAL A 26 2.96 7.64 -0.38
CA VAL A 26 2.96 6.18 -0.33
C VAL A 26 2.85 5.76 1.12
N LEU A 27 1.84 4.94 1.43
CA LEU A 27 1.56 4.43 2.75
C LEU A 27 1.74 2.92 2.77
N ALA A 28 2.61 2.42 3.63
CA ALA A 28 2.86 0.99 3.79
C ALA A 28 2.40 0.52 5.18
N TYR A 29 1.86 -0.69 5.24
CA TYR A 29 1.41 -1.30 6.49
C TYR A 29 2.59 -1.55 7.44
N ASN A 30 2.49 -1.15 8.70
CA ASN A 30 3.45 -1.46 9.75
C ASN A 30 2.90 -2.62 10.59
N TRP A 31 3.59 -3.76 10.61
CA TRP A 31 3.15 -4.94 11.35
C TRP A 31 3.25 -4.78 12.87
N GLU A 32 4.17 -3.95 13.37
CA GLU A 32 4.33 -3.71 14.79
C GLU A 32 3.14 -2.92 15.34
N THR A 33 2.75 -1.84 14.66
CA THR A 33 1.63 -0.98 15.10
C THR A 33 0.28 -1.44 14.56
N GLY A 34 0.25 -2.12 13.42
CA GLY A 34 -0.97 -2.46 12.69
C GLY A 34 -1.56 -1.29 11.88
N GLU A 35 -0.81 -0.19 11.74
CA GLU A 35 -1.22 1.04 11.07
C GLU A 35 -0.45 1.30 9.77
N PHE A 36 -0.96 2.20 8.94
CA PHE A 36 -0.28 2.63 7.72
C PHE A 36 0.63 3.83 7.99
N GLN A 37 1.89 3.73 7.57
CA GLN A 37 2.88 4.79 7.74
C GLN A 37 3.45 5.21 6.39
N ARG A 38 3.85 6.49 6.28
CA ARG A 38 4.45 7.02 5.06
C ARG A 38 5.79 6.33 4.79
N GLU A 39 5.88 5.67 3.65
CA GLU A 39 7.05 4.91 3.25
C GLU A 39 7.32 5.11 1.75
N MET A 40 7.97 6.24 1.44
CA MET A 40 8.22 6.68 0.06
C MET A 40 9.19 5.77 -0.71
N SER A 41 9.90 4.87 -0.03
CA SER A 41 10.80 3.89 -0.69
C SER A 41 10.06 2.97 -1.66
N TYR A 42 8.76 2.69 -1.42
CA TYR A 42 7.94 1.91 -2.33
C TYR A 42 7.44 2.69 -3.55
N LEU A 43 7.65 4.01 -3.64
CA LEU A 43 7.15 4.80 -4.76
C LEU A 43 7.71 4.25 -6.10
N THR A 44 9.03 4.11 -6.19
CA THR A 44 9.67 3.60 -7.41
C THR A 44 9.24 2.16 -7.70
N THR A 45 9.20 1.30 -6.67
CA THR A 45 8.75 -0.09 -6.77
C THR A 45 7.35 -0.19 -7.39
N VAL A 46 6.39 0.60 -6.90
CA VAL A 46 5.00 0.56 -7.36
C VAL A 46 4.82 1.27 -8.71
N LEU A 47 5.58 2.31 -9.01
CA LEU A 47 5.47 3.02 -10.29
C LEU A 47 6.16 2.29 -11.44
N MET A 48 7.30 1.66 -11.17
CA MET A 48 8.11 0.95 -12.18
C MET A 48 7.79 -0.55 -12.24
N GLY A 49 6.99 -1.07 -11.30
CA GLY A 49 6.69 -2.50 -11.21
C GLY A 49 7.93 -3.34 -10.89
N GLU A 50 8.87 -2.78 -10.13
CA GLU A 50 10.10 -3.49 -9.76
C GLU A 50 9.84 -4.43 -8.59
N GLY A 51 9.89 -5.74 -8.84
CA GLY A 51 9.72 -6.78 -7.82
C GLY A 51 8.32 -7.42 -7.82
N GLU A 52 7.97 -8.07 -6.72
CA GLU A 52 6.66 -8.72 -6.55
C GLU A 52 5.62 -7.69 -6.11
N VAL A 53 4.96 -7.05 -7.08
CA VAL A 53 3.89 -6.07 -6.85
C VAL A 53 2.59 -6.59 -7.44
N ASP A 54 1.63 -6.92 -6.58
CA ASP A 54 0.28 -7.28 -6.97
C ASP A 54 -0.63 -6.05 -6.84
N TYR A 55 -1.12 -5.51 -7.95
CA TYR A 55 -2.12 -4.45 -7.94
C TYR A 55 -3.49 -5.08 -7.71
N VAL A 56 -4.19 -4.59 -6.70
CA VAL A 56 -5.46 -5.17 -6.24
C VAL A 56 -6.52 -4.09 -6.12
N SER A 57 -7.79 -4.51 -6.07
CA SER A 57 -8.88 -3.60 -5.73
C SER A 57 -8.81 -3.16 -4.27
N GLU A 58 -9.50 -2.07 -3.95
CA GLU A 58 -9.67 -1.60 -2.57
C GLU A 58 -10.27 -2.70 -1.66
N GLN A 59 -11.22 -3.46 -2.18
CA GLN A 59 -11.90 -4.52 -1.42
C GLN A 59 -10.95 -5.67 -1.08
N GLU A 60 -10.15 -6.11 -2.05
CA GLU A 60 -9.13 -7.16 -1.86
C GLU A 60 -8.05 -6.69 -0.88
N PHE A 61 -7.60 -5.45 -1.05
CA PHE A 61 -6.64 -4.81 -0.15
C PHE A 61 -7.14 -4.79 1.30
N ASN A 62 -8.36 -4.30 1.52
CA ASN A 62 -8.97 -4.22 2.85
C ASN A 62 -9.15 -5.62 3.44
N SER A 63 -9.59 -6.60 2.64
CA SER A 63 -9.71 -7.99 3.07
C SER A 63 -8.36 -8.58 3.50
N PHE A 64 -7.28 -8.27 2.79
CA PHE A 64 -5.93 -8.70 3.14
C PHE A 64 -5.45 -8.05 4.44
N VAL A 65 -5.66 -6.74 4.61
CA VAL A 65 -5.32 -6.01 5.84
C VAL A 65 -6.07 -6.57 7.05
N THR A 66 -7.38 -6.81 6.93
CA THR A 66 -8.18 -7.42 8.01
C THR A 66 -7.66 -8.81 8.37
N GLN A 67 -7.27 -9.62 7.39
CA GLN A 67 -6.66 -10.93 7.65
C GLN A 67 -5.33 -10.83 8.39
N LEU A 68 -4.49 -9.82 8.08
CA LEU A 68 -3.25 -9.59 8.81
C LEU A 68 -3.51 -9.19 10.26
N GLN A 69 -4.48 -8.30 10.50
CA GLN A 69 -4.83 -7.81 11.83
C GLN A 69 -5.42 -8.92 12.72
N ASN A 70 -6.20 -9.83 12.14
CA ASN A 70 -6.80 -10.96 12.87
C ASN A 70 -5.81 -12.10 13.20
N LYS A 71 -4.62 -12.11 12.59
CA LYS A 71 -3.57 -13.13 12.81
C LYS A 71 -2.55 -12.73 13.89
N LYS A 72 -2.73 -11.57 14.51
CA LYS A 72 -1.86 -11.02 15.57
C LYS A 72 -2.28 -11.56 16.93
#